data_AF-A0A1R2CNU4-F1
#
_entry.id   AF-A0A1R2CNU4-F1
#
_cell.length_a   1.000
_cell.length_b   1.000
_cell.length_c   1.000
_cell.angle_alpha   90.00
_cell.angle_beta   90.00
_cell.angle_gamma   90.00
#
_symmetry.space_group_name_H-M   'P 1'
#
loop_
_entity.id
_entity.type
_entity.pdbx_description
1 polymer ?
#
loop_
_entity_poly.entity_id
_entity_poly.type
_entity_poly.pdbx_seq_one_letter_code
_entity_poly.pdbx_strand_id
1 'polypeptide(L)'
;MLRHIHRFFSGNSYHEKLESLKPLINSPYPSPNITAFFALGAAPVFLGGLSTALFPHINLFTTIINDIALYTCLYSTIHTSFLAGIHLGFSSVLYDPLLGNNDSRYIKLQMIYPFFAPIMTSAFCYVYWVTPYSNINALYSISGIAFTYLGIYAGDYYYAVNRKTIPMWYKRLKLKITVSSVAGLILVLYGVFMFPELTKPKTQTFARPSSQIILDN
;
A
#
# COMPACT_ATOMS: atom_id res chain seq x y z
N MET A 1 3.22 28.51 6.72
CA MET A 1 2.70 27.47 5.80
C MET A 1 1.97 28.08 4.60
N LEU A 2 0.90 28.87 4.78
CA LEU A 2 0.15 29.51 3.67
C LEU A 2 0.96 30.43 2.73
N ARG A 3 1.90 31.24 3.24
CA ARG A 3 2.81 32.05 2.39
C ARG A 3 3.77 31.21 1.53
N HIS A 4 4.17 30.02 2.00
CA HIS A 4 5.01 29.11 1.21
C HIS A 4 4.17 28.40 0.15
N ILE A 5 2.94 27.97 0.50
CA ILE A 5 1.98 27.40 -0.44
C ILE A 5 1.69 28.40 -1.58
N HIS A 6 1.45 29.68 -1.27
CA HIS A 6 1.22 30.70 -2.30
C HIS A 6 2.41 30.88 -3.25
N ARG A 7 3.66 30.88 -2.74
CA ARG A 7 4.88 30.93 -3.57
C ARG A 7 5.09 29.69 -4.43
N PHE A 8 4.56 28.53 -4.06
CA PHE A 8 4.64 27.31 -4.87
C PHE A 8 3.70 27.34 -6.08
N PHE A 9 2.56 28.04 -5.96
CA PHE A 9 1.58 28.20 -7.01
C PHE A 9 1.68 29.54 -7.75
N SER A 10 2.59 30.44 -7.36
CA SER A 10 2.94 31.61 -8.18
C SER A 10 3.75 31.15 -9.41
N GLY A 11 3.70 31.91 -10.50
CA GLY A 11 4.25 31.59 -11.83
C GLY A 11 5.77 31.42 -11.95
N ASN A 12 6.42 30.84 -10.94
CA ASN A 12 7.84 30.49 -10.91
C ASN A 12 8.13 29.37 -11.90
N SER A 13 9.35 29.37 -12.44
CA SER A 13 9.81 28.32 -13.36
C SER A 13 10.02 26.98 -12.64
N TYR A 14 9.97 25.87 -13.37
CA TYR A 14 10.31 24.52 -12.86
C TYR A 14 11.59 24.49 -12.00
N HIS A 15 12.68 25.12 -12.47
CA HIS A 15 13.96 25.10 -11.78
C HIS A 15 13.92 25.81 -10.41
N GLU A 16 13.23 26.94 -10.31
CA GLU A 16 13.06 27.66 -9.04
C GLU A 16 12.26 26.83 -8.03
N LYS A 17 11.20 26.16 -8.50
CA LYS A 17 10.41 25.25 -7.66
C LYS A 17 11.27 24.07 -7.17
N LEU A 18 12.07 23.48 -8.05
CA LEU A 18 12.96 22.36 -7.70
C LEU A 18 14.02 22.78 -6.65
N GLU A 19 14.68 23.92 -6.84
CA GLU A 19 15.65 24.45 -5.86
C GLU A 19 15.00 24.69 -4.49
N SER A 20 13.79 25.25 -4.46
CA SER A 20 13.06 25.48 -3.22
C SER A 20 12.67 24.18 -2.49
N LEU A 21 12.50 23.08 -3.22
CA LEU A 21 12.15 21.77 -2.67
C LEU A 21 13.37 20.95 -2.24
N LYS A 22 14.59 21.28 -2.70
CA LYS A 22 15.80 20.51 -2.37
C LYS A 22 15.95 20.18 -0.87
N PRO A 23 15.74 21.12 0.08
CA PRO A 23 15.85 20.80 1.51
C PRO A 23 14.86 19.71 1.95
N LEU A 24 13.63 19.76 1.42
CA LEU A 24 12.59 18.77 1.73
C LEU A 24 12.87 17.42 1.04
N ILE A 25 13.37 17.44 -0.20
CA ILE A 25 13.77 16.25 -0.96
C ILE A 25 14.91 15.51 -0.25
N ASN A 26 15.89 16.27 0.25
CA ASN A 26 17.07 15.74 0.91
C ASN A 26 16.84 15.42 2.40
N SER A 27 15.66 15.73 2.95
CA SER A 27 15.36 15.42 4.35
C SER A 27 15.43 13.90 4.61
N PRO A 28 16.23 13.45 5.60
CA PRO A 28 16.47 12.03 5.83
C PRO A 28 15.31 11.31 6.54
N TYR A 29 14.38 12.03 7.19
CA TYR A 29 13.32 11.44 8.01
C TYR A 29 11.94 12.08 7.75
N PRO A 30 10.86 11.28 7.76
CA PRO A 30 9.51 11.82 7.91
C PRO A 30 9.36 12.39 9.33
N SER A 31 8.30 13.17 9.58
CA SER A 31 7.96 13.50 10.98
C SER A 31 7.71 12.21 11.79
N PRO A 32 7.97 12.20 13.11
CA PRO A 32 7.79 11.02 13.95
C PRO A 32 6.38 10.41 13.85
N ASN A 33 5.36 11.28 13.74
CA ASN A 33 3.95 10.90 13.63
C ASN A 33 3.67 10.10 12.34
N ILE A 34 4.30 10.50 11.23
CA ILE A 34 4.18 9.80 9.95
C ILE A 34 4.83 8.42 10.08
N THR A 35 5.99 8.32 10.72
CA THR A 35 6.70 7.04 10.89
C THR A 35 5.91 6.04 11.75
N ALA A 36 5.27 6.50 12.84
CA ALA A 36 4.46 5.66 13.72
C ALA A 36 3.21 5.10 13.01
N PHE A 37 2.52 5.93 12.24
CA PHE A 37 1.35 5.53 11.45
C PHE A 37 1.67 4.35 10.51
N PHE A 38 2.84 4.37 9.86
CA PHE A 38 3.26 3.33 8.93
C PHE A 38 3.83 2.08 9.59
N ALA A 39 4.49 2.21 10.74
CA ALA A 39 4.99 1.07 11.50
C ALA A 39 3.85 0.19 12.05
N LEU A 40 2.73 0.81 12.44
CA LEU A 40 1.57 0.11 13.01
C LEU A 40 0.83 -0.78 12.01
N GLY A 41 0.86 -0.47 10.72
CA GLY A 41 0.11 -1.26 9.74
C GLY A 41 0.91 -2.30 8.93
N ALA A 42 2.25 -2.24 8.96
CA ALA A 42 3.06 -3.38 8.52
C ALA A 42 3.04 -4.54 9.55
N ALA A 43 2.74 -4.22 10.82
CA ALA A 43 2.79 -5.16 11.92
C ALA A 43 1.83 -6.36 11.78
N PRO A 44 0.55 -6.22 11.34
CA PRO A 44 -0.35 -7.37 11.23
C PRO A 44 0.08 -8.39 10.18
N VAL A 45 0.62 -7.92 9.04
CA VAL A 45 1.12 -8.79 7.95
C VAL A 45 2.40 -9.49 8.40
N PHE A 46 3.32 -8.74 9.02
CA PHE A 46 4.58 -9.30 9.48
C PHE A 46 4.39 -10.25 10.68
N LEU A 47 3.64 -9.83 11.70
CA LEU A 47 3.32 -10.66 12.88
C LEU A 47 2.45 -11.85 12.52
N GLY A 48 1.49 -11.68 11.60
CA GLY A 48 0.68 -12.77 11.06
C GLY A 48 1.52 -13.78 10.26
N GLY A 49 2.46 -13.31 9.44
CA GLY A 49 3.42 -14.18 8.76
C GLY A 49 4.36 -14.89 9.74
N LEU A 50 4.89 -14.17 10.74
CA LEU A 50 5.81 -14.72 11.73
C LEU A 50 5.13 -15.78 12.61
N SER A 51 3.89 -15.52 13.04
CA SER A 51 3.12 -16.48 13.84
C SER A 51 2.80 -17.75 13.05
N THR A 52 2.54 -17.60 11.75
CA THR A 52 2.35 -18.71 10.82
C THR A 52 3.60 -19.58 10.68
N ALA A 53 4.77 -18.95 10.49
CA ALA A 53 6.01 -19.67 10.20
C ALA A 53 6.64 -20.33 11.44
N LEU A 54 6.49 -19.70 12.61
CA LEU A 54 7.15 -20.16 13.85
C LEU A 54 6.26 -21.03 14.74
N PHE A 55 4.93 -20.91 14.63
CA PHE A 55 3.99 -21.62 15.52
C PHE A 55 2.91 -22.39 14.76
N PRO A 56 3.28 -23.34 13.89
CA PRO A 56 2.32 -24.07 13.06
C PRO A 56 1.36 -24.95 13.86
N HIS A 57 1.76 -25.41 15.05
CA HIS A 57 0.93 -26.26 15.91
C HIS A 57 -0.20 -25.51 16.62
N ILE A 58 -0.18 -24.19 16.60
CA ILE A 58 -1.26 -23.37 17.11
C ILE A 58 -2.24 -23.18 15.95
N ASN A 59 -3.44 -23.76 16.04
CA ASN A 59 -4.58 -23.61 15.11
C ASN A 59 -4.99 -22.14 14.83
N LEU A 60 -4.24 -21.16 15.33
CA LEU A 60 -4.37 -19.75 15.04
C LEU A 60 -4.34 -19.50 13.53
N PHE A 61 -3.49 -20.20 12.76
CA PHE A 61 -3.28 -19.93 11.33
C PHE A 61 -4.59 -19.86 10.52
N THR A 62 -5.43 -20.90 10.54
CA THR A 62 -6.72 -20.90 9.83
C THR A 62 -7.77 -20.02 10.47
N THR A 63 -7.68 -19.85 11.79
CA THR A 63 -8.67 -19.08 12.55
C THR A 63 -8.50 -17.58 12.31
N ILE A 64 -7.27 -17.10 12.07
CA ILE A 64 -6.96 -15.67 11.97
C ILE A 64 -6.65 -15.20 10.53
N ILE A 65 -6.50 -16.10 9.54
CA ILE A 65 -6.14 -15.68 8.17
C ILE A 65 -7.19 -14.74 7.56
N ASN A 66 -8.47 -14.93 7.92
CA ASN A 66 -9.55 -14.00 7.59
C ASN A 66 -9.30 -12.60 8.17
N ASP A 67 -8.91 -12.52 9.44
CA ASP A 67 -8.61 -11.26 10.12
C ASP A 67 -7.36 -10.62 9.52
N ILE A 68 -6.31 -11.41 9.27
CA ILE A 68 -5.08 -10.95 8.59
C ILE A 68 -5.43 -10.35 7.23
N ALA A 69 -6.22 -11.05 6.41
CA ALA A 69 -6.60 -10.57 5.08
C ALA A 69 -7.44 -9.29 5.17
N LEU A 70 -8.41 -9.23 6.08
CA LEU A 70 -9.25 -8.05 6.31
C LEU A 70 -8.42 -6.82 6.74
N TYR A 71 -7.57 -6.97 7.75
CA TYR A 71 -6.69 -5.89 8.23
C TYR A 71 -5.68 -5.48 7.17
N THR A 72 -5.10 -6.44 6.44
CA THR A 72 -4.19 -6.16 5.31
C THR A 72 -4.88 -5.32 4.26
N CYS A 73 -6.15 -5.62 3.96
CA CYS A 73 -6.94 -4.90 2.98
C CYS A 73 -7.27 -3.46 3.39
N LEU A 74 -7.81 -3.28 4.59
CA LEU A 74 -8.14 -1.95 5.12
C LEU A 74 -6.88 -1.08 5.21
N TYR A 75 -5.83 -1.62 5.81
CA TYR A 75 -4.59 -0.89 5.96
C TYR A 75 -3.99 -0.55 4.60
N SER A 76 -3.88 -1.51 3.69
CA SER A 76 -3.24 -1.26 2.39
C SER A 76 -4.01 -0.24 1.56
N THR A 77 -5.34 -0.20 1.66
CA THR A 77 -6.17 0.79 0.96
C THR A 77 -5.90 2.20 1.49
N ILE A 78 -5.89 2.39 2.80
CA ILE A 78 -5.57 3.68 3.43
C ILE A 78 -4.14 4.10 3.08
N HIS A 79 -3.22 3.15 3.19
CA HIS A 79 -1.80 3.35 3.01
C HIS A 79 -1.44 3.75 1.58
N THR A 80 -1.91 2.99 0.59
CA THR A 80 -1.70 3.31 -0.83
C THR A 80 -2.33 4.64 -1.22
N SER A 81 -3.52 4.94 -0.71
CA SER A 81 -4.20 6.22 -0.96
C SER A 81 -3.41 7.41 -0.39
N PHE A 82 -2.91 7.29 0.83
CA PHE A 82 -2.10 8.35 1.45
C PHE A 82 -0.77 8.55 0.73
N LEU A 83 -0.06 7.48 0.39
CA LEU A 83 1.17 7.57 -0.40
C LEU A 83 0.93 8.15 -1.79
N ALA A 84 -0.21 7.84 -2.41
CA ALA A 84 -0.60 8.40 -3.69
C ALA A 84 -0.83 9.91 -3.58
N GLY A 85 -1.50 10.36 -2.52
CA GLY A 85 -1.70 11.79 -2.23
C GLY A 85 -0.39 12.56 -2.06
N ILE A 86 0.58 11.99 -1.33
CA ILE A 86 1.93 12.59 -1.22
C ILE A 86 2.57 12.69 -2.60
N HIS A 87 2.53 11.63 -3.39
CA HIS A 87 3.17 11.57 -4.70
C HIS A 87 2.57 12.61 -5.67
N LEU A 88 1.23 12.70 -5.70
CA LEU A 88 0.49 13.68 -6.48
C LEU A 88 0.81 15.12 -6.03
N GLY A 89 0.94 15.34 -4.71
CA GLY A 89 1.31 16.63 -4.15
C GLY A 89 2.68 17.11 -4.64
N PHE A 90 3.71 16.27 -4.59
CA PHE A 90 5.04 16.64 -5.10
C PHE A 90 5.05 16.86 -6.62
N SER A 91 4.37 15.98 -7.36
CA SER A 91 4.33 16.04 -8.82
C SER A 91 3.58 17.27 -9.32
N SER A 92 2.48 17.64 -8.67
CA SER A 92 1.70 18.83 -9.04
C SER A 92 2.44 20.13 -8.79
N VAL A 93 3.26 20.20 -7.74
CA VAL A 93 4.13 21.37 -7.50
C VAL A 93 5.19 21.51 -8.60
N LEU A 94 5.78 20.40 -9.03
CA LEU A 94 6.80 20.40 -10.09
C LEU A 94 6.22 20.51 -11.51
N TYR A 95 4.91 20.34 -11.67
CA TYR A 95 4.26 20.42 -12.96
C TYR A 95 4.41 21.82 -13.58
N ASP A 96 4.93 21.83 -14.80
CA ASP A 96 5.09 23.02 -15.62
C ASP A 96 4.68 22.66 -17.06
N PRO A 97 3.58 23.23 -17.58
CA PRO A 97 3.07 22.92 -18.91
C PRO A 97 3.99 23.41 -20.04
N LEU A 98 4.88 24.37 -19.75
CA LEU A 98 5.84 24.90 -20.71
C LEU A 98 7.14 24.07 -20.72
N LEU A 99 7.30 23.15 -19.77
CA LEU A 99 8.45 22.25 -19.72
C LEU A 99 8.35 21.22 -20.86
N GLY A 100 9.19 21.38 -21.89
CA GLY A 100 9.20 20.55 -23.09
C GLY A 100 10.24 19.40 -23.08
N ASN A 101 10.87 19.13 -21.93
CA ASN A 101 11.94 18.13 -21.83
C ASN A 101 11.44 16.77 -21.30
N ASN A 102 12.35 15.80 -21.18
CA ASN A 102 12.04 14.47 -20.65
C ASN A 102 11.48 14.51 -19.21
N ASP A 103 11.82 15.51 -18.40
CA ASP A 103 11.34 15.63 -17.02
C ASP A 103 9.83 15.92 -16.98
N SER A 104 9.31 16.68 -17.94
CA SER A 104 7.86 16.90 -18.11
C SER A 104 7.09 15.59 -18.29
N ARG A 105 7.62 14.65 -19.08
CA ARG A 105 7.03 13.32 -19.25
C ARG A 105 7.02 12.54 -17.93
N TYR A 106 8.10 12.60 -17.17
CA TYR A 106 8.19 11.90 -15.88
C TYR A 106 7.24 12.49 -14.84
N ILE A 107 7.12 13.82 -14.77
CA ILE A 107 6.19 14.48 -13.84
C ILE A 107 4.75 14.11 -14.19
N LYS A 108 4.38 14.12 -15.47
CA LYS A 108 3.05 13.66 -15.92
C LYS A 108 2.78 12.20 -15.53
N LEU A 109 3.77 11.32 -15.72
CA LEU A 109 3.66 9.93 -15.24
C LEU A 109 3.47 9.89 -13.73
N GLN A 110 4.27 10.63 -12.96
CA GLN A 110 4.17 10.72 -11.50
C GLN A 110 2.86 11.33 -11.00
N MET A 111 2.08 12.02 -11.85
CA MET A 111 0.71 12.43 -11.52
C MET A 111 -0.32 11.33 -11.79
N ILE A 112 -0.05 10.42 -12.75
CA ILE A 112 -1.01 9.41 -13.20
C ILE A 112 -0.83 8.08 -12.45
N TYR A 113 0.40 7.56 -12.39
CA TYR A 113 0.61 6.22 -11.82
C TYR A 113 0.31 6.10 -10.32
N PRO A 114 0.36 7.15 -9.46
CA PRO A 114 -0.04 7.01 -8.06
C PRO A 114 -1.47 6.55 -7.87
N PHE A 115 -2.35 6.72 -8.86
CA PHE A 115 -3.73 6.21 -8.80
C PHE A 115 -3.83 4.70 -9.05
N PHE A 116 -2.84 4.08 -9.68
CA PHE A 116 -2.87 2.63 -9.90
C PHE A 116 -2.75 1.85 -8.59
N ALA A 117 -1.98 2.36 -7.62
CA ALA A 117 -1.79 1.68 -6.34
C ALA A 117 -3.10 1.51 -5.56
N PRO A 118 -3.87 2.59 -5.30
CA PRO A 118 -5.14 2.49 -4.60
C PRO A 118 -6.18 1.72 -5.41
N ILE A 119 -6.23 1.90 -6.74
CA ILE A 119 -7.19 1.18 -7.59
C ILE A 119 -6.95 -0.33 -7.51
N MET A 120 -5.70 -0.78 -7.74
CA MET A 120 -5.38 -2.21 -7.72
C MET A 120 -5.59 -2.81 -6.32
N THR A 121 -5.15 -2.11 -5.28
CA THR A 121 -5.36 -2.54 -3.89
C THR A 121 -6.85 -2.67 -3.56
N SER A 122 -7.64 -1.66 -3.94
CA SER A 122 -9.09 -1.67 -3.74
C SER A 122 -9.76 -2.79 -4.54
N ALA A 123 -9.29 -3.08 -5.75
CA ALA A 123 -9.82 -4.18 -6.56
C ALA A 123 -9.56 -5.55 -5.90
N PHE A 124 -8.35 -5.80 -5.40
CA PHE A 124 -8.04 -7.04 -4.68
C PHE A 124 -8.86 -7.18 -3.38
N CYS A 125 -9.11 -6.08 -2.68
CA CYS A 125 -9.96 -6.07 -1.49
C CYS A 125 -11.44 -6.21 -1.79
N TYR A 126 -11.89 -5.63 -2.90
CA TYR A 126 -13.25 -5.82 -3.38
C TYR A 126 -13.51 -7.29 -3.71
N VAL A 127 -12.61 -7.93 -4.47
CA VAL A 127 -12.67 -9.37 -4.77
C VAL A 127 -12.73 -10.20 -3.49
N TYR A 128 -11.93 -9.84 -2.47
CA TYR A 128 -11.96 -10.50 -1.17
C TYR A 128 -13.34 -10.40 -0.49
N TRP A 129 -13.95 -9.21 -0.48
CA TRP A 129 -15.21 -8.96 0.23
C TRP A 129 -16.45 -9.51 -0.49
N VAL A 130 -16.45 -9.52 -1.82
CA VAL A 130 -17.63 -9.92 -2.61
C VAL A 130 -17.67 -11.40 -2.95
N THR A 131 -16.53 -12.10 -2.87
CA THR A 131 -16.49 -13.55 -3.09
C THR A 131 -16.76 -14.30 -1.79
N PRO A 132 -17.33 -15.52 -1.84
CA PRO A 132 -17.42 -16.38 -0.68
C PRO A 132 -16.04 -16.56 -0.05
N TYR A 133 -15.99 -16.49 1.28
CA TYR A 133 -14.74 -16.64 2.00
C TYR A 133 -14.10 -17.99 1.68
N SER A 134 -12.84 -17.95 1.27
CA SER A 134 -11.96 -19.11 1.19
C SER A 134 -10.53 -18.69 1.45
N ASN A 135 -9.72 -19.60 2.02
CA ASN A 135 -8.30 -19.34 2.26
C ASN A 135 -7.55 -19.00 0.95
N ILE A 136 -8.00 -19.56 -0.18
CA ILE A 136 -7.45 -19.28 -1.51
C ILE A 136 -7.73 -17.83 -1.92
N ASN A 137 -8.96 -17.33 -1.74
CA ASN A 137 -9.30 -15.94 -2.05
C ASN A 137 -8.54 -14.96 -1.15
N ALA A 138 -8.40 -15.28 0.14
CA ALA A 138 -7.58 -14.50 1.08
C ALA A 138 -6.12 -14.40 0.61
N LEU A 139 -5.53 -15.52 0.19
CA LEU A 139 -4.16 -15.58 -0.32
C LEU A 139 -4.00 -14.80 -1.64
N TYR A 140 -4.95 -14.91 -2.57
CA TYR A 140 -4.93 -14.14 -3.81
C TYR A 140 -4.97 -12.64 -3.54
N SER A 141 -5.83 -12.19 -2.65
CA SER A 141 -5.93 -10.77 -2.31
C SER A 141 -4.67 -10.24 -1.62
N ILE A 142 -4.13 -10.95 -0.62
CA ILE A 142 -2.87 -10.56 0.04
C ILE A 142 -1.71 -10.54 -0.97
N SER A 143 -1.63 -11.54 -1.86
CA SER A 143 -0.60 -11.61 -2.89
C SER A 143 -0.70 -10.45 -3.89
N GLY A 144 -1.90 -10.17 -4.39
CA GLY A 144 -2.15 -9.07 -5.32
C GLY A 144 -1.76 -7.70 -4.74
N ILE A 145 -2.05 -7.48 -3.46
CA ILE A 145 -1.63 -6.28 -2.74
C ILE A 145 -0.10 -6.20 -2.62
N ALA A 146 0.57 -7.29 -2.27
CA ALA A 146 2.03 -7.32 -2.16
C ALA A 146 2.72 -7.04 -3.52
N PHE A 147 2.23 -7.65 -4.61
CA PHE A 147 2.73 -7.38 -5.96
C PHE A 147 2.45 -5.96 -6.42
N THR A 148 1.31 -5.38 -6.02
CA THR A 148 1.00 -3.97 -6.26
C THR A 148 2.09 -3.08 -5.64
N TYR A 149 2.44 -3.29 -4.37
CA TYR A 149 3.54 -2.54 -3.72
C TYR A 149 4.89 -2.72 -4.40
N LEU A 150 5.21 -3.93 -4.88
CA LEU A 150 6.45 -4.21 -5.59
C LEU A 150 6.53 -3.45 -6.93
N GLY A 151 5.45 -3.49 -7.72
CA GLY A 151 5.37 -2.81 -9.01
C GLY A 151 5.49 -1.30 -8.88
N ILE A 152 4.83 -0.70 -7.88
CA ILE A 152 4.92 0.74 -7.62
C ILE A 152 6.34 1.12 -7.16
N TYR A 153 6.95 0.31 -6.29
CA TYR A 153 8.31 0.59 -5.84
C TYR A 153 9.30 0.59 -7.01
N ALA A 154 9.19 -0.38 -7.92
CA ALA A 154 10.00 -0.45 -9.13
C ALA A 154 9.76 0.77 -10.05
N GLY A 155 8.48 1.16 -10.23
CA GLY A 155 8.11 2.36 -10.99
C GLY A 155 8.69 3.64 -10.39
N ASP A 156 8.49 3.88 -9.10
CA ASP A 156 9.03 5.03 -8.37
C ASP A 156 10.57 5.13 -8.48
N TYR A 157 11.25 3.99 -8.34
CA TYR A 157 12.70 3.95 -8.45
C TYR A 157 13.17 4.43 -9.82
N TYR A 158 12.49 3.99 -10.89
CA TYR A 158 12.85 4.36 -12.25
C TYR A 158 12.44 5.80 -12.60
N TYR A 159 11.24 6.23 -12.21
CA TYR A 159 10.63 7.48 -12.67
C TYR A 159 10.84 8.69 -11.75
N ALA A 160 11.09 8.49 -10.45
CA ALA A 160 11.11 9.58 -9.47
C ALA A 160 12.45 9.74 -8.74
N VAL A 161 13.11 8.62 -8.38
CA VAL A 161 14.35 8.65 -7.60
C VAL A 161 15.53 9.19 -8.42
N ASN A 162 15.72 8.70 -9.65
CA ASN A 162 16.81 9.18 -10.51
C ASN A 162 16.68 10.66 -10.89
N ARG A 163 15.49 11.25 -10.70
CA ARG A 163 15.17 12.63 -11.06
C ARG A 163 15.08 13.58 -9.86
N LYS A 164 15.28 13.08 -8.64
CA LYS A 164 15.21 13.88 -7.40
C LYS A 164 13.90 14.67 -7.26
N THR A 165 12.78 14.12 -7.74
CA THR A 165 11.47 14.80 -7.69
C THR A 165 10.65 14.46 -6.44
N ILE A 166 11.10 13.46 -5.67
CA ILE A 166 10.45 13.01 -4.42
C ILE A 166 11.45 12.92 -3.26
N PRO A 167 10.99 13.05 -2.01
CA PRO A 167 11.88 12.95 -0.86
C PRO A 167 12.50 11.58 -0.60
N MET A 168 13.72 11.58 -0.07
CA MET A 168 14.43 10.35 0.30
C MET A 168 13.75 9.58 1.44
N TRP A 169 13.12 10.28 2.39
CA TRP A 169 12.35 9.62 3.44
C TRP A 169 11.15 8.84 2.88
N TYR A 170 10.49 9.36 1.84
CA TYR A 170 9.35 8.72 1.19
C TYR A 170 9.81 7.43 0.49
N LYS A 171 10.97 7.48 -0.18
CA LYS A 171 11.62 6.29 -0.75
C LYS A 171 11.91 5.22 0.30
N ARG A 172 12.55 5.60 1.41
CA ARG A 172 12.89 4.68 2.51
C ARG A 172 11.63 4.04 3.10
N LEU A 173 10.58 4.83 3.25
CA LEU A 173 9.30 4.37 3.74
C LEU A 173 8.68 3.32 2.80
N LYS A 174 8.56 3.62 1.49
CA LYS A 174 8.04 2.67 0.50
C LYS A 174 8.84 1.36 0.50
N LEU A 175 10.17 1.43 0.53
CA LEU A 175 11.01 0.24 0.61
C LEU A 175 10.71 -0.61 1.85
N LYS A 176 10.63 0.01 3.04
CA LYS A 176 10.32 -0.71 4.28
C LYS A 176 8.99 -1.45 4.17
N ILE A 177 7.99 -0.80 3.58
CA ILE A 177 6.65 -1.37 3.46
C ILE A 177 6.64 -2.51 2.45
N THR A 178 7.23 -2.32 1.27
CA THR A 178 7.41 -3.39 0.28
C THR A 178 8.13 -4.60 0.89
N VAL A 179 9.24 -4.41 1.60
CA VAL A 179 9.97 -5.50 2.26
C VAL A 179 9.11 -6.20 3.30
N SER A 180 8.42 -5.44 4.17
CA SER A 180 7.56 -6.03 5.20
C SER A 180 6.39 -6.84 4.62
N SER A 181 5.75 -6.34 3.58
CA SER A 181 4.63 -7.02 2.91
C SER A 181 5.08 -8.27 2.15
N VAL A 182 6.19 -8.18 1.42
CA VAL A 182 6.75 -9.34 0.68
C VAL A 182 7.26 -10.40 1.65
N ALA A 183 7.95 -10.01 2.72
CA ALA A 183 8.39 -10.96 3.75
C ALA A 183 7.19 -11.64 4.42
N GLY A 184 6.15 -10.89 4.79
CA GLY A 184 4.92 -11.47 5.33
C GLY A 184 4.25 -12.43 4.36
N LEU A 185 4.18 -12.10 3.06
CA LEU A 185 3.64 -13.01 2.04
C LEU A 185 4.44 -14.30 1.95
N ILE A 186 5.78 -14.24 1.91
CA ILE A 186 6.64 -15.42 1.86
C ILE A 186 6.39 -16.32 3.08
N LEU A 187 6.29 -15.73 4.26
CA LEU A 187 6.01 -16.48 5.50
C LEU A 187 4.62 -17.12 5.49
N VAL A 188 3.61 -16.42 4.96
CA VAL A 188 2.26 -16.97 4.78
C VAL A 188 2.26 -18.13 3.78
N LEU A 189 2.91 -17.97 2.62
CA LEU A 189 3.03 -19.02 1.61
C LEU A 189 3.79 -20.25 2.13
N TYR A 190 4.86 -20.02 2.90
CA TYR A 190 5.60 -21.08 3.58
C TYR A 190 4.69 -21.88 4.52
N GLY A 191 3.89 -21.20 5.34
CA GLY A 191 2.92 -21.86 6.22
C GLY A 191 1.89 -22.70 5.46
N VAL A 192 1.35 -22.16 4.37
CA VAL A 192 0.39 -22.89 3.52
C VAL A 192 1.01 -24.14 2.91
N PHE A 193 2.24 -24.04 2.40
CA PHE A 193 2.93 -25.15 1.73
C PHE A 193 3.38 -26.24 2.71
N MET A 194 3.94 -25.85 3.86
CA MET A 194 4.46 -26.79 4.85
C MET A 194 3.36 -27.45 5.69
N PHE A 195 2.18 -26.82 5.82
CA PHE A 195 1.10 -27.29 6.70
C PHE A 195 -0.28 -27.29 6.03
N PRO A 196 -0.47 -28.00 4.89
CA PRO A 196 -1.69 -27.95 4.09
C PRO A 196 -2.93 -28.50 4.81
N GLU A 197 -2.75 -29.38 5.79
CA GLU A 197 -3.87 -29.95 6.58
C GLU A 197 -4.48 -28.93 7.53
N LEU A 198 -3.65 -28.01 8.03
CA LEU A 198 -4.07 -26.91 8.91
C LEU A 198 -4.69 -25.76 8.13
N THR A 199 -4.57 -25.76 6.79
CA THR A 199 -5.13 -24.74 5.88
C THR A 199 -6.44 -25.17 5.23
N LYS A 200 -6.93 -26.39 5.46
CA LYS A 200 -8.24 -26.81 4.96
C LYS A 200 -9.32 -26.02 5.72
N PRO A 201 -10.32 -25.43 5.04
CA PRO A 201 -11.46 -24.87 5.74
C PRO A 201 -12.10 -26.02 6.52
N LYS A 202 -12.08 -25.93 7.86
CA LYS A 202 -13.01 -26.74 8.65
C LYS A 202 -14.39 -26.35 8.15
N THR A 203 -15.22 -27.32 7.82
CA THR A 203 -16.62 -27.13 7.43
C THR A 203 -17.31 -26.34 8.55
N GLN A 204 -17.24 -25.02 8.50
CA GLN A 204 -17.90 -24.15 9.44
C GLN A 204 -19.22 -23.82 8.81
N THR A 205 -20.26 -24.43 9.36
CA THR A 205 -21.67 -24.13 9.16
C THR A 205 -21.98 -22.72 9.67
N PHE A 206 -21.33 -21.68 9.13
CA PHE A 206 -21.78 -20.30 9.32
C PHE A 206 -22.85 -20.04 8.28
N ALA A 207 -24.08 -20.44 8.62
CA ALA A 207 -25.27 -19.86 8.01
C ALA A 207 -25.17 -18.34 8.20
N ARG A 208 -25.01 -17.61 7.09
CA ARG A 208 -25.26 -16.18 7.05
C ARG A 208 -26.67 -15.96 7.64
N PRO A 209 -26.90 -15.01 8.55
CA PRO A 209 -28.26 -14.74 9.01
C PRO A 209 -29.07 -14.34 7.77
N SER A 210 -29.96 -15.21 7.32
CA SER A 210 -30.96 -14.83 6.33
C SER A 210 -31.83 -13.78 7.02
N SER A 211 -31.80 -12.56 6.53
CA SER A 211 -32.80 -11.56 6.88
C SER A 211 -34.16 -12.11 6.47
N GLN A 212 -34.86 -12.75 7.40
CA GLN A 212 -36.28 -13.01 7.26
C GLN A 212 -36.94 -11.63 7.27
N ILE A 213 -37.36 -11.19 6.09
CA ILE A 213 -38.34 -10.12 5.94
C ILE A 213 -39.62 -10.69 6.53
N ILE A 214 -39.94 -10.29 7.76
CA ILE A 214 -41.25 -10.49 8.34
C ILE A 214 -42.18 -9.54 7.58
N LEU A 215 -42.94 -10.09 6.63
CA LEU A 215 -44.13 -9.44 6.10
C LEU A 215 -45.25 -9.77 7.09
N ASP A 216 -45.47 -8.86 8.05
CA ASP A 216 -46.69 -8.89 8.87
C ASP A 216 -47.86 -8.46 7.97
N ASN A 217 -48.83 -9.37 7.83
CA ASN A 217 -50.19 -9.10 7.35
C ASN A 217 -51.06 -8.63 8.51
#